data_AF-A0A6I0K3A0-F1
#
_entry.id   AF-A0A6I0K3A0-F1
#
_cell.length_a   1.000
_cell.length_b   1.000
_cell.length_c   1.000
_cell.angle_alpha   90.00
_cell.angle_beta   90.00
_cell.angle_gamma   90.00
#
_symmetry.space_group_name_H-M   'P 1'
#
loop_
_entity.id
_entity.type
_entity.pdbx_description
1 polymer ?
#
loop_
_entity_poly.entity_id
_entity_poly.type
_entity_poly.pdbx_seq_one_letter_code
_entity_poly.pdbx_strand_id
1 'polypeptide(L)'
;MVIQFTIGNFLSFKEQSILSLAASALKEVQVPAEDIIFSVGTAGLSLMKSAVVYGANASGKSNFIKAFEFFKWYVINSSKDIQAGERVNIESFRLNSLTAGEPSYFEAIFCDEDNQYRYGFEADNSLVHSEWLYQKVNKKRAKEVELFYREKDSFDIHTKFVVGKELAGKRMVRANALLLSVAAQFNDPTAVEIMKWLNDTTIISGSNDEKIWNTA
;
A
#
# COMPACT_ATOMS: atom_id res chain seq x y z
N MET A 1 -1.59 8.73 -7.23
CA MET A 1 -0.68 9.57 -6.41
C MET A 1 -0.62 9.01 -5.00
N VAL A 2 0.59 8.87 -4.42
CA VAL A 2 0.74 8.49 -2.99
C VAL A 2 0.37 9.69 -2.12
N ILE A 3 -0.46 9.47 -1.10
CA ILE A 3 -0.77 10.44 -0.05
C ILE A 3 -0.01 10.10 1.22
N GLN A 4 -0.04 8.84 1.62
CA GLN A 4 0.61 8.35 2.83
C GLN A 4 1.05 6.91 2.64
N PHE A 5 2.18 6.55 3.23
CA PHE A 5 2.60 5.16 3.38
C PHE A 5 3.02 4.90 4.81
N THR A 6 2.48 3.83 5.39
CA THR A 6 2.72 3.38 6.76
C THR A 6 3.29 1.98 6.74
N ILE A 7 4.34 1.77 7.53
CA ILE A 7 4.99 0.47 7.71
C ILE A 7 5.16 0.17 9.19
N GLY A 8 5.04 -1.09 9.59
CA GLY A 8 5.28 -1.53 10.97
C GLY A 8 5.85 -2.94 11.01
N ASN A 9 6.66 -3.22 12.03
CA ASN A 9 7.33 -4.50 12.23
C ASN A 9 7.99 -5.08 10.96
N PHE A 10 8.80 -4.28 10.26
CA PHE A 10 9.47 -4.66 9.01
C PHE A 10 10.90 -4.12 8.95
N LEU A 11 11.87 -4.98 8.66
CA LEU A 11 13.30 -4.68 8.64
C LEU A 11 13.75 -3.94 9.92
N SER A 12 14.10 -2.65 9.80
CA SER A 12 14.55 -1.79 10.91
C SER A 12 13.42 -1.08 11.64
N PHE A 13 12.17 -1.23 11.21
CA PHE A 13 11.00 -0.57 11.79
C PHE A 13 10.29 -1.53 12.73
N LYS A 14 10.44 -1.32 14.04
CA LYS A 14 9.64 -2.04 15.05
C LYS A 14 8.23 -1.46 15.11
N GLU A 15 8.13 -0.19 15.47
CA GLU A 15 6.87 0.55 15.56
C GLU A 15 6.40 1.04 14.18
N GLN A 16 5.13 1.42 14.10
CA GLN A 16 4.60 2.04 12.89
C GLN A 16 5.31 3.36 12.58
N SER A 17 5.72 3.51 11.32
CA SER A 17 6.37 4.70 10.78
C SER A 17 5.65 5.16 9.53
N ILE A 18 5.41 6.47 9.43
CA ILE A 18 4.55 7.07 8.41
C ILE A 18 5.35 8.10 7.61
N LEU A 19 5.26 8.02 6.29
CA LEU A 19 5.60 9.12 5.39
C LEU A 19 4.30 9.67 4.80
N SER A 20 4.03 10.96 5.01
CA SER A 20 2.85 11.65 4.47
C SER A 20 3.27 12.78 3.52
N LEU A 21 2.62 12.81 2.36
CA LEU A 21 2.72 13.87 1.35
C LEU A 21 1.52 14.83 1.40
N ALA A 22 0.62 14.67 2.37
CA ALA A 22 -0.46 15.62 2.57
C ALA A 22 0.11 17.02 2.88
N ALA A 23 -0.26 18.02 2.07
CA ALA A 23 0.21 19.38 2.28
C ALA A 23 -0.37 19.93 3.60
N SER A 24 0.49 20.52 4.42
CA SER A 24 0.06 21.16 5.65
C SER A 24 -0.59 22.51 5.34
N ALA A 25 -1.50 22.97 6.20
CA ALA A 25 -2.14 24.28 6.08
C ALA A 25 -1.23 25.45 6.53
N LEU A 26 0.09 25.24 6.59
CA LEU A 26 1.03 26.22 7.11
C LEU A 26 1.16 27.39 6.12
N LYS A 27 0.94 28.60 6.61
CA LYS A 27 0.93 29.84 5.82
C LYS A 27 2.33 30.42 5.55
N GLU A 28 3.36 29.84 6.17
CA GLU A 28 4.75 30.33 6.12
C GLU A 28 5.55 29.64 5.00
N VAL A 29 5.01 29.64 3.77
CA VAL A 29 5.75 29.11 2.62
C VAL A 29 6.50 30.27 1.96
N GLN A 30 7.83 30.24 2.01
CA GLN A 30 8.71 31.22 1.34
C GLN A 30 8.78 31.02 -0.18
N VAL A 31 8.17 29.94 -0.69
CA VAL A 31 8.14 29.50 -2.09
C VAL A 31 6.67 29.57 -2.57
N PRO A 32 6.39 29.96 -3.82
CA PRO A 32 5.03 29.89 -4.36
C PRO A 32 4.43 28.50 -4.17
N ALA A 33 3.22 28.42 -3.61
CA ALA A 33 2.57 27.14 -3.31
C ALA A 33 2.39 26.26 -4.56
N GLU A 34 2.20 26.88 -5.72
CA GLU A 34 2.08 26.21 -7.02
C GLU A 34 3.33 25.43 -7.45
N ASP A 35 4.51 25.78 -6.94
CA ASP A 35 5.76 25.09 -7.28
C ASP A 35 5.92 23.78 -6.52
N ILE A 36 5.39 23.70 -5.30
CA ILE A 36 5.64 22.58 -4.37
C ILE A 36 4.38 21.76 -4.05
N ILE A 37 3.19 22.31 -4.27
CA ILE A 37 1.90 21.68 -3.97
C ILE A 37 1.09 21.55 -5.26
N PHE A 38 0.29 20.50 -5.34
CA PHE A 38 -0.74 20.33 -6.37
C PHE A 38 -2.05 19.86 -5.73
N SER A 39 -3.17 20.17 -6.37
CA SER A 39 -4.49 19.74 -5.93
C SER A 39 -4.97 18.54 -6.74
N VAL A 40 -5.54 17.55 -6.06
CA VAL A 40 -6.11 16.36 -6.69
C VAL A 40 -7.64 16.41 -6.66
N GLY A 41 -8.23 16.21 -7.83
CA GLY A 41 -9.68 16.16 -8.03
C GLY A 41 -10.41 17.43 -7.59
N THR A 42 -11.71 17.30 -7.32
CA THR A 42 -12.57 18.43 -6.89
C THR A 42 -12.71 18.55 -5.37
N ALA A 43 -12.14 17.61 -4.62
CA ALA A 43 -12.24 17.55 -3.17
C ALA A 43 -11.39 18.59 -2.43
N GLY A 44 -10.42 19.21 -3.10
CA GLY A 44 -9.48 20.15 -2.47
C GLY A 44 -8.39 19.45 -1.64
N LEU A 45 -8.03 18.22 -2.01
CA LEU A 45 -6.88 17.54 -1.44
C LEU A 45 -5.61 18.15 -2.02
N SER A 46 -4.79 18.77 -1.17
CA SER A 46 -3.50 19.35 -1.55
C SER A 46 -2.37 18.41 -1.15
N LEU A 47 -1.50 18.08 -2.10
CA LEU A 47 -0.37 17.17 -1.92
C LEU A 47 0.94 17.84 -2.29
N MET A 48 2.01 17.45 -1.59
CA MET A 48 3.38 17.83 -1.90
C MET A 48 3.85 17.10 -3.16
N LYS A 49 4.53 17.81 -4.08
CA LYS A 49 5.14 17.21 -5.29
C LYS A 49 6.37 16.36 -4.98
N SER A 50 7.05 16.63 -3.88
CA SER A 50 8.26 15.93 -3.46
C SER A 50 8.42 15.92 -1.94
N ALA A 51 9.02 14.87 -1.40
CA ALA A 51 9.50 14.81 -0.04
C ALA A 51 10.95 14.33 -0.01
N VAL A 52 11.71 14.79 0.98
CA VAL A 52 13.09 14.34 1.20
C VAL A 52 13.23 13.79 2.61
N VAL A 53 13.79 12.59 2.72
CA VAL A 53 13.98 11.90 4.00
C VAL A 53 15.47 11.91 4.35
N TYR A 54 15.83 12.65 5.39
CA TYR A 54 17.19 12.73 5.92
C TYR A 54 17.31 12.02 7.26
N GLY A 55 18.50 11.53 7.57
CA GLY A 55 18.77 10.83 8.83
C GLY A 55 20.16 10.19 8.84
N ALA A 56 20.63 9.79 10.02
CA ALA A 56 21.93 9.14 10.20
C ALA A 56 22.07 7.83 9.41
N ASN A 57 23.29 7.31 9.28
CA ASN A 57 23.50 5.98 8.71
C ASN A 57 22.75 4.93 9.55
N ALA A 58 22.21 3.90 8.88
CA ALA A 58 21.37 2.87 9.49
C ALA A 58 20.06 3.35 10.14
N SER A 59 19.63 4.60 9.92
CA SER A 59 18.36 5.14 10.45
C SER A 59 17.09 4.59 9.76
N GLY A 60 17.21 3.61 8.88
CA GLY A 60 16.07 2.97 8.19
C GLY A 60 15.63 3.58 6.86
N LYS A 61 16.25 4.66 6.36
CA LYS A 61 15.85 5.32 5.09
C LYS A 61 15.71 4.36 3.91
N SER A 62 16.75 3.59 3.62
CA SER A 62 16.72 2.61 2.52
C SER A 62 15.73 1.49 2.78
N ASN A 63 15.54 1.11 4.05
CA ASN A 63 14.55 0.09 4.43
C ASN A 63 13.11 0.59 4.25
N PHE A 64 12.87 1.91 4.37
CA PHE A 64 11.56 2.48 4.08
C PHE A 64 11.19 2.30 2.60
N ILE A 65 12.15 2.58 1.70
CA ILE A 65 11.97 2.36 0.25
C ILE A 65 11.79 0.86 -0.05
N LYS A 66 12.58 -0.02 0.57
CA LYS A 66 12.40 -1.48 0.46
C LYS A 66 11.03 -1.94 0.94
N ALA A 67 10.47 -1.32 1.98
CA ALA A 67 9.15 -1.65 2.48
C ALA A 67 8.06 -1.27 1.48
N PHE A 68 8.20 -0.12 0.82
CA PHE A 68 7.30 0.29 -0.26
C PHE A 68 7.44 -0.62 -1.50
N GLU A 69 8.67 -1.01 -1.85
CA GLU A 69 8.96 -1.99 -2.91
C GLU A 69 8.32 -3.35 -2.61
N PHE A 70 8.46 -3.84 -1.37
CA PHE A 70 7.82 -5.08 -0.93
C PHE A 70 6.29 -4.97 -0.97
N PHE A 71 5.71 -3.88 -0.46
CA PHE A 71 4.27 -3.63 -0.52
C PHE A 71 3.77 -3.70 -1.97
N LYS A 72 4.39 -2.96 -2.89
CA LYS A 72 4.05 -2.99 -4.31
C LYS A 72 4.16 -4.41 -4.88
N TRP A 73 5.28 -5.09 -4.64
CA TRP A 73 5.52 -6.44 -5.15
C TRP A 73 4.48 -7.43 -4.64
N TYR A 74 4.19 -7.44 -3.35
CA TYR A 74 3.28 -8.42 -2.76
C TYR A 74 1.84 -8.22 -3.21
N VAL A 75 1.39 -6.96 -3.32
CA VAL A 75 0.06 -6.66 -3.87
C VAL A 75 -0.09 -7.16 -5.30
N ILE A 76 0.91 -6.91 -6.16
CA ILE A 76 0.86 -7.33 -7.57
C ILE A 76 0.99 -8.85 -7.73
N ASN A 77 1.85 -9.49 -6.93
CA ASN A 77 2.35 -10.83 -7.22
C ASN A 77 1.83 -11.93 -6.27
N SER A 78 1.18 -11.61 -5.15
CA SER A 78 0.71 -12.64 -4.21
C SER A 78 -0.29 -13.64 -4.81
N SER A 79 -1.07 -13.22 -5.81
CA SER A 79 -1.95 -14.12 -6.56
C SER A 79 -1.27 -14.83 -7.74
N LYS A 80 -0.16 -14.28 -8.27
CA LYS A 80 0.50 -14.72 -9.51
C LYS A 80 1.70 -15.63 -9.25
N ASP A 81 2.61 -15.20 -8.37
CA ASP A 81 3.95 -15.77 -8.23
C ASP A 81 4.12 -16.57 -6.93
N ILE A 82 3.13 -16.55 -6.03
CA ILE A 82 3.15 -17.27 -4.75
C ILE A 82 2.06 -18.34 -4.74
N GLN A 83 2.46 -19.61 -4.61
CA GLN A 83 1.56 -20.76 -4.50
C GLN A 83 1.12 -21.02 -3.06
N ALA A 84 0.09 -21.86 -2.90
CA ALA A 84 -0.40 -22.23 -1.57
C ALA A 84 0.71 -22.90 -0.73
N GLY A 85 0.93 -22.40 0.49
CA GLY A 85 1.95 -22.91 1.40
C GLY A 85 3.37 -22.40 1.14
N GLU A 86 3.60 -21.65 0.06
CA GLU A 86 4.88 -20.99 -0.19
C GLU A 86 5.08 -19.78 0.72
N ARG A 87 6.34 -19.51 1.01
CA ARG A 87 6.78 -18.43 1.88
C ARG A 87 6.72 -17.08 1.16
N VAL A 88 6.14 -16.07 1.82
CA VAL A 88 6.00 -14.69 1.28
C VAL A 88 7.31 -13.88 1.28
N ASN A 89 8.30 -14.31 2.06
CA ASN A 89 9.60 -13.64 2.26
C ASN A 89 9.53 -12.28 2.96
N ILE A 90 8.64 -12.16 3.95
CA ILE A 90 8.58 -11.02 4.85
C ILE A 90 9.73 -11.07 5.86
N GLU A 91 10.43 -9.95 6.03
CA GLU A 91 11.45 -9.77 7.05
C GLU A 91 10.95 -8.84 8.16
N SER A 92 10.40 -9.43 9.23
CA SER A 92 9.96 -8.71 10.43
C SER A 92 11.12 -8.07 11.21
N PHE A 93 10.81 -7.19 12.16
CA PHE A 93 11.83 -6.62 13.05
C PHE A 93 12.35 -7.69 14.03
N ARG A 94 13.59 -8.15 13.81
CA ARG A 94 14.16 -9.30 14.54
C ARG A 94 14.87 -8.98 15.86
N LEU A 95 15.13 -7.71 16.16
CA LEU A 95 15.85 -7.31 17.39
C LEU A 95 14.95 -7.23 18.63
N ASN A 96 13.74 -7.77 18.55
CA ASN A 96 12.82 -7.91 19.66
C ASN A 96 12.08 -9.25 19.53
N SER A 97 12.17 -10.10 20.55
CA SER A 97 11.63 -11.45 20.52
C SER A 97 10.10 -11.51 20.48
N LEU A 98 9.42 -10.46 20.96
CA LEU A 98 7.96 -10.37 20.89
C LEU A 98 7.51 -10.05 19.46
N THR A 99 8.08 -8.99 18.86
CA THR A 99 7.66 -8.54 17.53
C THR A 99 8.19 -9.44 16.40
N ALA A 100 9.26 -10.21 16.63
CA ALA A 100 9.83 -11.09 15.61
C ALA A 100 8.83 -12.11 15.05
N GLY A 101 7.88 -12.56 15.86
CA GLY A 101 6.80 -13.49 15.48
C GLY A 101 5.48 -12.81 15.12
N GLU A 102 5.37 -11.49 15.27
CA GLU A 102 4.18 -10.73 14.89
C GLU A 102 4.17 -10.45 13.38
N PRO A 103 2.99 -10.25 12.77
CA PRO A 103 2.91 -9.88 11.36
C PRO A 103 3.52 -8.50 11.11
N SER A 104 3.98 -8.29 9.88
CA SER A 104 4.40 -6.98 9.39
C SER A 104 3.19 -6.21 8.86
N TYR A 105 3.11 -4.93 9.17
CA TYR A 105 2.02 -4.03 8.80
C TYR A 105 2.43 -3.17 7.60
N PHE A 106 1.53 -3.05 6.62
CA PHE A 106 1.68 -2.14 5.49
C PHE A 106 0.35 -1.47 5.16
N GLU A 107 0.35 -0.16 4.99
CA GLU A 107 -0.82 0.58 4.52
C GLU A 107 -0.38 1.71 3.59
N ALA A 108 -1.08 1.85 2.46
CA ALA A 108 -0.96 3.01 1.59
C ALA A 108 -2.30 3.73 1.50
N ILE A 109 -2.24 5.05 1.62
CA ILE A 109 -3.31 5.96 1.21
C ILE A 109 -2.85 6.59 -0.09
N PHE A 110 -3.65 6.46 -1.14
CA PHE A 110 -3.33 6.97 -2.47
C PHE A 110 -4.62 7.38 -3.19
N CYS A 111 -4.49 8.12 -4.27
CA CYS A 111 -5.64 8.61 -5.02
C CYS A 111 -5.34 8.74 -6.51
N ASP A 112 -6.36 8.59 -7.34
CA ASP A 112 -6.40 9.08 -8.72
C ASP A 112 -7.24 10.36 -8.78
N GLU A 113 -7.73 10.75 -9.95
CA GLU A 113 -8.56 11.95 -10.13
C GLU A 113 -9.95 11.79 -9.48
N ASP A 114 -10.50 10.58 -9.49
CA ASP A 114 -11.88 10.27 -9.13
C ASP A 114 -12.02 9.73 -7.71
N ASN A 115 -11.04 8.97 -7.24
CA ASN A 115 -11.10 8.20 -6.00
C ASN A 115 -9.82 8.35 -5.16
N GLN A 116 -10.02 8.23 -3.85
CA GLN A 116 -9.01 8.01 -2.84
C GLN A 116 -9.20 6.60 -2.26
N TYR A 117 -8.12 5.88 -2.11
CA TYR A 117 -8.05 4.54 -1.58
C TYR A 117 -7.21 4.53 -0.31
N ARG A 118 -7.65 3.75 0.67
CA ARG A 118 -6.83 3.33 1.81
C ARG A 118 -6.82 1.82 1.80
N TYR A 119 -5.65 1.26 1.48
CA TYR A 119 -5.46 -0.17 1.35
C TYR A 119 -4.29 -0.62 2.21
N GLY A 120 -4.47 -1.70 2.95
CA GLY A 120 -3.42 -2.24 3.80
C GLY A 120 -3.66 -3.70 4.18
N PHE A 121 -2.62 -4.28 4.75
CA PHE A 121 -2.62 -5.65 5.22
C PHE A 121 -1.59 -5.86 6.33
N GLU A 122 -1.85 -6.90 7.13
CA GLU A 122 -0.87 -7.49 8.04
C GLU A 122 -0.59 -8.91 7.58
N ALA A 123 0.69 -9.23 7.37
CA ALA A 123 1.08 -10.55 6.89
C ALA A 123 2.39 -11.01 7.54
N ASP A 124 2.53 -12.33 7.64
CA ASP A 124 3.79 -12.97 7.96
C ASP A 124 4.24 -13.87 6.80
N ASN A 125 5.26 -14.68 7.05
CA ASN A 125 5.81 -15.58 6.04
C ASN A 125 4.88 -16.73 5.62
N SER A 126 3.76 -16.93 6.32
CA SER A 126 2.83 -18.04 6.14
C SER A 126 1.45 -17.60 5.65
N LEU A 127 0.92 -16.47 6.11
CA LEU A 127 -0.44 -16.02 5.77
C LEU A 127 -0.65 -14.51 5.94
N VAL A 128 -1.75 -14.04 5.36
CA VAL A 128 -2.35 -12.72 5.56
C VAL A 128 -3.26 -12.79 6.78
N HIS A 129 -2.91 -12.07 7.85
CA HIS A 129 -3.68 -12.02 9.09
C HIS A 129 -4.88 -11.10 8.94
N SER A 130 -4.67 -9.93 8.34
CA SER A 130 -5.72 -8.96 8.07
C SER A 130 -5.45 -8.24 6.75
N GLU A 131 -6.52 -7.83 6.06
CA GLU A 131 -6.45 -7.07 4.80
C GLU A 131 -7.68 -6.18 4.68
N TRP A 132 -7.51 -4.94 4.25
CA TRP A 132 -8.62 -4.00 4.14
C TRP A 132 -8.49 -3.12 2.92
N LEU A 133 -9.64 -2.78 2.34
CA LEU A 133 -9.75 -1.79 1.29
C LEU A 133 -10.90 -0.84 1.59
N TYR A 134 -10.57 0.44 1.66
CA TYR A 134 -11.53 1.52 1.74
C TYR A 134 -11.44 2.40 0.50
N GLN A 135 -12.57 2.90 0.05
CA GLN A 135 -12.68 3.82 -1.08
C GLN A 135 -13.49 5.04 -0.68
N LYS A 136 -13.01 6.20 -1.11
CA LYS A 136 -13.66 7.49 -0.95
C LYS A 136 -13.62 8.25 -2.27
N VAL A 137 -14.77 8.66 -2.78
CA VAL A 137 -14.83 9.48 -4.00
C VAL A 137 -14.21 10.86 -3.73
N ASN A 138 -13.44 11.40 -4.67
CA ASN A 138 -12.81 12.73 -4.61
C ASN A 138 -13.80 13.87 -4.84
N LYS A 139 -14.87 13.88 -4.03
CA LYS A 139 -15.89 14.93 -3.95
C LYS A 139 -15.98 15.45 -2.53
N LYS A 140 -16.31 16.74 -2.40
CA LYS A 140 -16.52 17.36 -1.08
C LYS A 140 -17.58 16.58 -0.30
N ARG A 141 -17.28 16.29 0.98
CA ARG A 141 -18.16 15.56 1.93
C ARG A 141 -18.45 14.09 1.55
N ALA A 142 -17.74 13.51 0.58
CA ALA A 142 -17.83 12.08 0.35
C ALA A 142 -17.38 11.30 1.60
N LYS A 143 -18.14 10.28 1.96
CA LYS A 143 -17.76 9.35 3.03
C LYS A 143 -16.88 8.25 2.49
N GLU A 144 -15.94 7.82 3.31
CA GLU A 144 -15.19 6.59 3.05
C GLU A 144 -16.13 5.40 3.21
N VAL A 145 -16.02 4.43 2.30
CA VAL A 145 -16.77 3.18 2.28
C VAL A 145 -15.75 2.06 2.38
N GLU A 146 -15.93 1.18 3.36
CA GLU A 146 -15.21 -0.08 3.42
C GLU A 146 -15.71 -0.98 2.28
N LEU A 147 -14.83 -1.34 1.35
CA LEU A 147 -15.15 -2.26 0.27
C LEU A 147 -15.02 -3.70 0.74
N PHE A 148 -13.99 -3.99 1.52
CA PHE A 148 -13.87 -5.23 2.25
C PHE A 148 -12.95 -5.10 3.46
N TYR A 149 -13.16 -5.99 4.42
CA TYR A 149 -12.26 -6.32 5.50
C TYR A 149 -12.10 -7.84 5.57
N ARG A 150 -10.86 -8.30 5.72
CA ARG A 150 -10.50 -9.70 5.87
C ARG A 150 -9.81 -9.88 7.20
N GLU A 151 -10.18 -10.93 7.92
CA GLU A 151 -9.45 -11.46 9.07
C GLU A 151 -9.20 -12.95 8.84
N LYS A 152 -7.97 -13.32 8.50
CA LYS A 152 -7.57 -14.66 8.08
C LYS A 152 -8.47 -15.20 6.96
N ASP A 153 -9.29 -16.21 7.23
CA ASP A 153 -10.22 -16.80 6.25
C ASP A 153 -11.65 -16.24 6.36
N SER A 154 -11.87 -15.24 7.20
CA SER A 154 -13.13 -14.52 7.34
C SER A 154 -13.11 -13.25 6.49
N PHE A 155 -14.20 -12.97 5.80
CA PHE A 155 -14.33 -11.82 4.89
C PHE A 155 -15.66 -11.11 5.13
N ASP A 156 -15.59 -9.82 5.43
CA ASP A 156 -16.71 -8.88 5.32
C ASP A 156 -16.54 -8.09 4.02
N ILE A 157 -17.52 -8.17 3.12
CA ILE A 157 -17.41 -7.62 1.77
C ILE A 157 -18.65 -6.81 1.44
N HIS A 158 -18.43 -5.54 1.15
CA HIS A 158 -19.48 -4.63 0.72
C HIS A 158 -20.06 -5.08 -0.62
N THR A 159 -21.36 -4.85 -0.81
CA THR A 159 -22.10 -5.17 -2.04
C THR A 159 -21.56 -4.51 -3.32
N LYS A 160 -20.65 -3.54 -3.18
CA LYS A 160 -20.01 -2.84 -4.31
C LYS A 160 -18.79 -3.58 -4.84
N PHE A 161 -18.19 -4.46 -4.04
CA PHE A 161 -17.01 -5.25 -4.40
C PHE A 161 -17.45 -6.66 -4.83
N VAL A 162 -18.22 -6.70 -5.93
CA VAL A 162 -18.99 -7.89 -6.36
C VAL A 162 -18.08 -9.09 -6.64
N VAL A 163 -16.99 -8.89 -7.39
CA VAL A 163 -16.06 -9.97 -7.74
C VAL A 163 -15.40 -10.51 -6.48
N GLY A 164 -14.93 -9.64 -5.59
CA GLY A 164 -14.36 -10.06 -4.31
C GLY A 164 -15.34 -10.88 -3.47
N LYS A 165 -16.62 -10.51 -3.47
CA LYS A 165 -17.67 -11.27 -2.76
C LYS A 165 -17.81 -12.70 -3.30
N GLU A 166 -17.78 -12.87 -4.61
CA GLU A 166 -17.83 -14.20 -5.23
C GLU A 166 -16.58 -15.03 -4.91
N LEU A 167 -15.40 -14.42 -4.99
CA LEU A 167 -14.12 -15.09 -4.72
C LEU A 167 -14.03 -15.58 -3.28
N ALA A 168 -14.40 -14.74 -2.31
CA ALA A 168 -14.44 -15.11 -0.91
C ALA A 168 -15.50 -16.20 -0.64
N GLY A 169 -16.70 -16.05 -1.20
CA GLY A 169 -17.80 -17.02 -1.03
C GLY A 169 -17.47 -18.42 -1.59
N LYS A 170 -16.69 -18.48 -2.67
CA LYS A 170 -16.21 -19.73 -3.29
C LYS A 170 -14.88 -20.24 -2.70
N ARG A 171 -14.32 -19.58 -1.68
CA ARG A 171 -13.02 -19.91 -1.07
C ARG A 171 -11.87 -19.97 -2.09
N MET A 172 -11.85 -19.01 -3.02
CA MET A 172 -10.85 -18.92 -4.09
C MET A 172 -9.61 -18.10 -3.71
N VAL A 173 -9.55 -17.60 -2.46
CA VAL A 173 -8.45 -16.79 -1.95
C VAL A 173 -7.58 -17.67 -1.04
N ARG A 174 -6.28 -17.75 -1.32
CA ARG A 174 -5.33 -18.50 -0.50
C ARG A 174 -5.00 -17.74 0.79
N ALA A 175 -4.58 -18.47 1.83
CA ALA A 175 -4.18 -17.86 3.10
C ALA A 175 -3.02 -16.86 2.94
N ASN A 176 -2.08 -17.12 2.02
CA ASN A 176 -0.91 -16.30 1.72
C ASN A 176 -1.06 -15.40 0.48
N ALA A 177 -2.28 -15.25 -0.05
CA ALA A 177 -2.57 -14.36 -1.18
C ALA A 177 -3.52 -13.25 -0.76
N LEU A 178 -3.31 -12.03 -1.25
CA LEU A 178 -4.18 -10.89 -0.98
C LEU A 178 -5.46 -10.98 -1.82
N LEU A 179 -6.62 -10.71 -1.22
CA LEU A 179 -7.91 -10.65 -1.91
C LEU A 179 -7.87 -9.61 -3.03
N LEU A 180 -7.25 -8.44 -2.81
CA LEU A 180 -7.10 -7.43 -3.85
C LEU A 180 -6.33 -7.99 -5.07
N SER A 181 -5.29 -8.78 -4.82
CA SER A 181 -4.49 -9.41 -5.86
C SER A 181 -5.30 -10.41 -6.68
N VAL A 182 -6.06 -11.27 -6.00
CA VAL A 182 -6.92 -12.26 -6.67
C VAL A 182 -8.05 -11.55 -7.42
N ALA A 183 -8.72 -10.56 -6.82
CA ALA A 183 -9.79 -9.81 -7.47
C ALA A 183 -9.36 -9.17 -8.78
N ALA A 184 -8.13 -8.64 -8.85
CA ALA A 184 -7.57 -8.10 -10.09
C ALA A 184 -7.38 -9.17 -11.17
N GLN A 185 -6.99 -10.41 -10.83
CA GLN A 185 -6.91 -11.52 -11.80
C GLN A 185 -8.26 -11.87 -12.42
N PHE A 186 -9.34 -11.65 -11.67
CA PHE A 186 -10.72 -11.85 -12.12
C PHE A 186 -11.36 -10.56 -12.67
N ASN A 187 -10.55 -9.57 -13.03
CA ASN A 187 -10.97 -8.31 -13.65
C ASN A 187 -11.95 -7.48 -12.82
N ASP A 188 -11.86 -7.54 -11.48
CA ASP A 188 -12.56 -6.56 -10.64
C ASP A 188 -12.11 -5.13 -11.01
N PRO A 189 -13.02 -4.23 -11.41
CA PRO A 189 -12.65 -2.91 -11.92
C PRO A 189 -11.84 -2.08 -10.92
N THR A 190 -12.23 -2.09 -9.64
CA THR A 190 -11.55 -1.34 -8.59
C THR A 190 -10.17 -1.94 -8.32
N ALA A 191 -10.06 -3.26 -8.25
CA ALA A 191 -8.78 -3.92 -8.06
C ALA A 191 -7.82 -3.67 -9.24
N VAL A 192 -8.31 -3.72 -10.47
CA VAL A 192 -7.52 -3.43 -11.69
C VAL A 192 -7.01 -1.99 -11.69
N GLU A 193 -7.84 -1.03 -11.30
CA GLU A 193 -7.43 0.37 -11.18
C GLU A 193 -6.31 0.55 -10.15
N ILE A 194 -6.44 -0.08 -8.98
CA ILE A 194 -5.39 -0.05 -7.93
C ILE A 194 -4.09 -0.71 -8.44
N MET A 195 -4.18 -1.83 -9.15
CA MET A 195 -3.01 -2.49 -9.75
C MET A 195 -2.32 -1.61 -10.78
N LYS A 196 -3.09 -0.90 -11.61
CA LYS A 196 -2.54 0.05 -12.58
C LYS A 196 -1.76 1.15 -11.86
N TRP A 197 -2.34 1.75 -10.83
CA TRP A 197 -1.66 2.77 -10.03
C TRP A 197 -0.33 2.28 -9.42
N LEU A 198 -0.31 1.04 -8.89
CA LEU A 198 0.91 0.43 -8.36
C LEU A 198 1.96 0.19 -9.46
N ASN A 199 1.54 -0.31 -10.62
CA ASN A 199 2.42 -0.55 -11.76
C ASN A 199 3.05 0.75 -12.27
N ASP A 200 2.27 1.81 -12.38
CA ASP A 200 2.70 3.15 -12.82
C ASP A 200 3.67 3.83 -11.82
N THR A 201 3.85 3.25 -10.63
CA THR A 201 4.76 3.79 -9.61
C THR A 201 6.17 3.20 -9.75
N THR A 202 7.14 4.01 -10.16
CA THR A 202 8.55 3.56 -10.33
C THR A 202 9.36 3.76 -9.05
N ILE A 203 10.14 2.73 -8.68
CA ILE A 203 11.09 2.78 -7.57
C ILE A 203 12.50 2.66 -8.16
N ILE A 204 13.30 3.70 -8.00
CA ILE A 204 14.68 3.75 -8.50
C ILE A 204 15.62 3.60 -7.31
N SER A 205 16.54 2.64 -7.39
CA SER A 205 17.57 2.40 -6.38
C SER A 205 18.94 2.37 -7.04
N GLY A 206 19.83 3.27 -6.63
CA GLY A 206 21.20 3.36 -7.17
C GLY A 206 22.14 2.23 -6.74
N SER A 207 21.60 1.13 -6.19
CA SER A 207 22.39 -0.06 -5.84
C SER A 207 22.25 -1.18 -6.89
N ASN A 208 21.49 -0.95 -7.97
CA ASN A 208 21.19 -1.98 -8.96
C ASN A 208 21.11 -1.37 -10.37
N ASP A 209 22.28 -0.95 -10.88
CA ASP A 209 22.43 -0.22 -12.16
C ASP A 209 21.75 -0.92 -13.34
N GLU A 210 21.72 -2.26 -13.37
CA GLU A 210 21.06 -3.04 -14.43
C GLU A 210 19.54 -2.86 -14.48
N LYS A 211 18.86 -2.61 -13.35
CA LYS A 211 17.42 -2.34 -13.33
C LYS A 211 17.09 -0.94 -13.86
N ILE A 212 17.98 0.03 -13.66
CA ILE A 212 17.74 1.43 -14.01
C ILE A 212 17.59 1.60 -15.53
N TRP A 213 18.42 0.91 -16.32
CA TRP A 213 18.39 0.97 -17.78
C TRP A 213 17.18 0.27 -18.41
N ASN A 214 16.61 -0.72 -17.73
CA ASN A 214 15.45 -1.47 -18.20
C ASN A 214 14.10 -0.84 -17.80
N THR A 215 14.13 0.24 -17.00
CA THR A 215 12.93 0.95 -16.52
C THR A 215 12.70 2.28 -17.27
N ALA A 216 13.52 2.58 -18.28
CA ALA A 216 13.46 3.80 -19.10
C ALA A 216 12.73 3.58 -20.43
#